data_AF-A0A0Q7N9S3-F1
#
_entry.id   AF-A0A0Q7N9S3-F1
#
_cell.length_a   1.000
_cell.length_b   1.000
_cell.length_c   1.000
_cell.angle_alpha   90.00
_cell.angle_beta   90.00
_cell.angle_gamma   90.00
#
_symmetry.space_group_name_H-M   'P 1'
#
loop_
_entity.id
_entity.type
_entity.pdbx_description
1 polymer ?
#
loop_
_entity_poly.entity_id
_entity_poly.type
_entity_poly.pdbx_seq_one_letter_code
_entity_poly.pdbx_strand_id
1 'polypeptide(L)'
;MTDYQPKYEWRRTELDENDPPTDLDWIGMDGVLPIGRIRKETAGPTKGKWHWAGWYPKTHMGSPPTPNAGYEATARMATQKVEDFWELSQRVMAPRQRDASP
;
A
#
# COMPACT_ATOMS: atom_id res chain seq x y z
N MET A 1 19.39 -13.16 9.73
CA MET A 1 17.98 -12.86 9.39
C MET A 1 18.05 -12.07 8.10
N THR A 2 17.44 -12.54 7.02
CA THR A 2 17.40 -11.78 5.77
C THR A 2 16.51 -10.56 5.99
N ASP A 3 17.09 -9.36 5.85
CA ASP A 3 16.30 -8.13 5.78
C ASP A 3 15.31 -8.29 4.64
N TYR A 4 14.06 -7.92 4.90
CA TYR A 4 12.97 -7.97 3.93
C TYR A 4 13.40 -7.29 2.60
N GLN A 5 12.84 -7.72 1.46
CA GLN A 5 12.99 -7.09 0.13
C GLN A 5 11.61 -6.88 -0.50
N PRO A 6 11.30 -5.73 -1.13
CA PRO A 6 9.95 -5.45 -1.61
C PRO A 6 9.69 -6.39 -2.78
N LYS A 7 8.53 -7.04 -2.79
CA LYS A 7 8.13 -7.94 -3.86
C LYS A 7 7.51 -7.17 -5.03
N TYR A 8 6.98 -6.00 -4.75
CA TYR A 8 6.24 -5.15 -5.67
C TYR A 8 7.05 -3.91 -6.08
N GLU A 9 6.63 -3.26 -7.16
CA GLU A 9 7.27 -2.03 -7.63
C GLU A 9 6.85 -0.86 -6.76
N TRP A 10 7.81 -0.02 -6.37
CA TRP A 10 7.57 1.19 -5.59
C TRP A 10 8.12 2.40 -6.34
N ARG A 11 7.29 3.43 -6.46
CA ARG A 11 7.68 4.72 -7.05
C ARG A 11 7.27 5.85 -6.13
N ARG A 12 7.99 6.97 -6.24
CA ARG A 12 7.63 8.17 -5.49
C ARG A 12 6.23 8.61 -5.91
N THR A 13 5.42 9.01 -4.94
CA THR A 13 4.07 9.50 -5.20
C THR A 13 4.16 10.88 -5.86
N GLU A 14 3.50 11.04 -7.00
CA GLU A 14 3.29 12.31 -7.68
C GLU A 14 1.78 12.47 -7.86
N LEU A 15 1.20 13.45 -7.16
CA LEU A 15 -0.25 13.67 -7.17
C LEU A 15 -0.68 14.61 -8.31
N ASP A 16 0.13 15.63 -8.57
CA ASP A 16 -0.02 16.59 -9.66
C ASP A 16 1.33 17.27 -9.98
N GLU A 17 1.35 18.08 -11.05
CA GLU A 17 2.56 18.77 -11.54
C GLU A 17 3.16 19.77 -10.54
N ASN A 18 2.41 20.18 -9.52
CA ASN A 18 2.84 21.12 -8.50
C ASN A 18 3.30 20.43 -7.20
N ASP A 19 3.18 19.10 -7.11
CA ASP A 19 3.59 18.30 -5.95
C ASP A 19 4.79 17.42 -6.32
N PRO A 20 6.03 17.95 -6.27
CA PRO A 20 7.21 17.22 -6.71
C PRO A 20 7.43 15.97 -5.84
N PRO A 21 7.66 14.80 -6.46
CA PRO A 21 7.82 13.55 -5.74
C PRO A 21 8.98 13.59 -4.75
N THR A 22 8.74 13.15 -3.51
CA THR A 22 9.76 13.13 -2.44
C THR A 22 10.18 11.70 -2.09
N ASP A 23 11.36 11.55 -1.47
CA ASP A 23 11.78 10.27 -0.87
C ASP A 23 10.99 9.89 0.38
N LEU A 24 10.02 10.71 0.79
CA LEU A 24 9.18 10.52 1.98
C LEU A 24 7.79 10.01 1.66
N ASP A 25 7.46 9.80 0.38
CA ASP A 25 6.13 9.41 -0.06
C ASP A 25 6.20 8.48 -1.27
N TRP A 26 5.66 7.27 -1.11
CA TRP A 26 5.78 6.23 -2.12
C TRP A 26 4.46 5.48 -2.29
N ILE A 27 4.18 5.09 -3.53
CA ILE A 27 3.05 4.24 -3.91
C ILE A 27 3.58 2.91 -4.44
N GLY A 28 3.02 1.82 -3.95
CA GLY A 28 3.31 0.46 -4.41
C GLY A 28 2.39 0.08 -5.57
N MET A 29 2.90 -0.72 -6.52
CA MET A 29 2.18 -1.20 -7.69
C MET A 29 2.37 -2.71 -7.87
N ASP A 30 1.30 -3.46 -8.19
CA ASP A 30 1.38 -4.89 -8.52
C ASP A 30 1.77 -5.16 -9.99
N GLY A 31 2.14 -4.12 -10.71
CA GLY A 31 2.32 -4.08 -12.17
C GLY A 31 1.13 -3.46 -12.92
N VAL A 32 -0.06 -3.42 -12.32
CA VAL A 32 -1.27 -2.87 -12.94
C VAL A 32 -2.03 -1.94 -11.98
N LEU A 33 -2.32 -2.43 -10.77
CA LEU A 33 -3.08 -1.77 -9.73
C LEU A 33 -2.16 -1.25 -8.63
N PRO A 34 -2.51 -0.11 -8.02
CA PRO A 34 -1.80 0.34 -6.84
C PRO A 34 -2.20 -0.50 -5.62
N ILE A 35 -1.21 -0.93 -4.84
CA ILE A 35 -1.40 -1.81 -3.68
C ILE A 35 -1.48 -1.05 -2.35
N GLY A 36 -1.05 0.21 -2.34
CA GLY A 36 -1.07 1.06 -1.15
C GLY A 36 -0.02 2.17 -1.20
N ARG A 37 0.06 2.96 -0.13
CA ARG A 37 0.95 4.11 0.00
C ARG A 37 1.67 4.08 1.33
N ILE A 38 2.92 4.53 1.35
CA ILE A 38 3.67 4.83 2.57
C ILE A 38 4.10 6.29 2.57
N ARG A 39 4.05 6.93 3.74
CA ARG A 39 4.49 8.31 3.93
C ARG A 39 5.21 8.50 5.25
N LYS A 40 6.32 9.23 5.26
CA LYS A 40 6.97 9.65 6.50
C LYS A 40 6.24 10.84 7.10
N GLU A 41 5.80 10.71 8.35
CA GLU A 41 5.21 11.83 9.08
C GLU A 41 6.31 12.80 9.52
N THR A 42 6.17 14.06 9.12
CA THR A 42 7.15 15.13 9.42
C THR A 42 6.74 16.00 10.60
N ALA A 43 5.50 15.87 11.07
CA ALA A 43 4.91 16.65 12.16
C ALA A 43 3.99 15.79 13.06
N GLY A 44 3.58 16.37 14.18
CA GLY A 44 2.63 15.74 15.11
C GLY A 44 3.20 14.60 15.96
N PRO A 45 2.33 13.88 16.72
CA PRO A 45 2.75 12.83 17.66
C PRO A 45 3.41 11.61 17.01
N THR A 46 3.16 11.40 15.71
CA THR A 46 3.72 10.29 14.92
C THR A 46 4.94 10.71 14.10
N LYS A 47 5.44 11.93 14.29
CA LYS A 47 6.64 12.45 13.61
C LYS A 47 7.79 11.45 13.64
N GLY A 48 8.40 11.25 12.47
CA GLY A 48 9.52 10.32 12.26
C GLY A 48 9.09 8.90 11.89
N LYS A 49 7.82 8.52 12.15
CA LYS A 49 7.28 7.23 11.74
C LYS A 49 6.80 7.25 10.29
N TRP A 50 6.75 6.07 9.70
CA TRP A 50 6.18 5.82 8.38
C TRP A 50 4.75 5.34 8.52
N HIS A 51 3.80 6.16 8.09
CA HIS A 51 2.43 5.74 7.91
C HIS A 51 2.35 4.79 6.71
N TRP A 52 1.66 3.67 6.86
CA TRP A 52 1.30 2.77 5.78
C TRP A 52 -0.21 2.72 5.64
N ALA A 53 -0.68 2.66 4.40
CA ALA A 53 -2.08 2.46 4.06
C ALA A 53 -2.18 1.42 2.93
N GLY A 54 -2.66 0.23 3.28
CA GLY A 54 -2.93 -0.86 2.34
C GLY A 54 -4.24 -0.61 1.59
N TRP A 55 -4.20 -0.82 0.28
CA TRP A 55 -5.38 -0.82 -0.57
C TRP A 55 -5.74 -2.26 -0.93
N TYR A 56 -6.95 -2.49 -1.39
CA TYR A 56 -7.41 -3.80 -1.82
C TYR A 56 -7.95 -3.71 -3.26
N PRO A 57 -7.83 -4.78 -4.05
CA PRO A 57 -8.19 -4.71 -5.45
C PRO A 57 -9.69 -4.43 -5.61
N LYS A 58 -10.06 -3.43 -6.43
CA LYS A 58 -11.47 -3.14 -6.77
C LYS A 58 -12.17 -4.32 -7.46
N THR A 59 -11.39 -5.23 -8.04
CA THR A 59 -11.83 -6.49 -8.64
C THR A 59 -12.25 -7.54 -7.62
N HIS A 60 -12.14 -7.27 -6.32
CA HIS A 60 -12.57 -8.20 -5.26
C HIS A 60 -13.76 -7.63 -4.48
N MET A 61 -14.57 -8.52 -3.89
CA MET A 61 -15.73 -8.24 -3.04
C MET A 61 -15.60 -8.91 -1.68
N GLY A 62 -16.36 -8.40 -0.71
CA GLY A 62 -16.32 -8.84 0.68
C GLY A 62 -15.76 -7.78 1.61
N SER A 63 -15.47 -8.18 2.84
CA SER A 63 -14.86 -7.31 3.84
C SER A 63 -13.32 -7.38 3.71
N PRO A 64 -12.62 -6.26 3.49
CA PRO A 64 -11.17 -6.27 3.49
C PRO A 64 -10.63 -6.61 4.88
N PRO A 65 -9.43 -7.21 4.96
CA PRO A 65 -8.79 -7.48 6.25
C PRO A 65 -8.55 -6.18 7.02
N THR A 66 -8.33 -6.29 8.33
CA THR A 66 -7.94 -5.18 9.20
C THR A 66 -6.74 -5.58 10.06
N PRO A 67 -5.89 -4.62 10.48
CA PRO A 67 -5.90 -3.21 10.10
C PRO A 67 -5.43 -2.99 8.65
N ASN A 68 -5.95 -1.95 8.00
CA ASN A 68 -5.53 -1.53 6.65
C ASN A 68 -4.61 -0.30 6.67
N ALA A 69 -4.32 0.26 7.85
CA ALA A 69 -3.39 1.35 8.01
C ALA A 69 -2.72 1.30 9.38
N GLY A 70 -1.56 1.95 9.49
CA GLY A 70 -0.81 2.01 10.73
C GLY A 70 0.50 2.77 10.58
N TYR A 71 1.36 2.66 11.59
CA TYR A 71 2.65 3.34 11.61
C TYR A 71 3.77 2.35 11.92
N GLU A 72 4.89 2.51 11.22
CA GLU A 72 6.09 1.72 11.41
C GLU A 72 7.33 2.60 11.58
N ALA A 73 8.39 2.04 12.13
CA ALA A 73 9.63 2.78 12.39
C ALA A 73 10.39 3.14 11.11
N THR A 74 10.27 2.33 10.05
CA THR A 74 11.04 2.49 8.81
C THR A 74 10.14 2.35 7.57
N ALA A 75 10.56 2.96 6.46
CA ALA A 75 9.90 2.79 5.16
C ALA A 75 9.80 1.32 4.79
N ARG A 76 10.86 0.57 5.09
CA ARG A 76 11.01 -0.86 4.84
C ARG A 76 9.90 -1.70 5.48
N MET A 77 9.64 -1.44 6.76
CA MET A 77 8.58 -2.11 7.52
C MET A 77 7.19 -1.66 7.03
N ALA A 78 7.02 -0.37 6.74
CA ALA A 78 5.78 0.16 6.18
C ALA A 78 5.44 -0.48 4.82
N THR A 79 6.45 -0.64 3.94
CA THR A 79 6.34 -1.37 2.68
C THR A 79 5.88 -2.79 2.91
N GLN A 80 6.52 -3.52 3.84
CA GLN A 80 6.13 -4.89 4.17
C GLN A 80 4.67 -4.99 4.60
N LYS A 81 4.19 -4.06 5.43
CA LYS A 81 2.79 -4.03 5.87
C LYS A 81 1.81 -3.83 4.72
N VAL A 82 2.13 -2.96 3.75
CA VAL A 82 1.30 -2.77 2.55
C VAL A 82 1.25 -4.05 1.71
N GLU A 83 2.39 -4.69 1.48
CA GLU A 83 2.47 -5.91 0.66
C GLU A 83 1.76 -7.09 1.33
N ASP A 84 1.97 -7.29 2.64
CA ASP A 84 1.28 -8.31 3.43
C ASP A 84 -0.25 -8.09 3.40
N PHE A 85 -0.70 -6.84 3.49
CA PHE A 85 -2.13 -6.49 3.41
C PHE A 85 -2.71 -6.80 2.03
N TRP A 86 -1.98 -6.47 0.96
CA TRP A 86 -2.41 -6.73 -0.42
C TRP A 86 -2.54 -8.23 -0.70
N GLU A 87 -1.54 -9.02 -0.31
CA GLU A 87 -1.56 -10.48 -0.45
C GLU A 87 -2.69 -11.11 0.38
N LEU A 88 -2.88 -10.65 1.61
CA LEU A 88 -3.97 -11.12 2.45
C LEU A 88 -5.33 -10.79 1.84
N SER A 89 -5.51 -9.58 1.31
CA SER A 89 -6.74 -9.15 0.64
C SER A 89 -7.09 -10.05 -0.54
N GLN A 90 -6.12 -10.37 -1.40
CA GLN A 90 -6.33 -11.31 -2.52
C GLN A 90 -6.69 -12.72 -2.04
N ARG A 91 -6.19 -13.15 -0.88
CA ARG A 91 -6.46 -14.48 -0.33
C ARG A 91 -7.83 -14.61 0.33
N VAL A 92 -8.29 -13.57 1.03
CA VAL A 92 -9.50 -13.64 1.87
C VAL A 92 -10.73 -13.02 1.22
N MET A 93 -10.55 -12.17 0.21
CA MET A 93 -11.65 -11.56 -0.52
C MET A 93 -12.00 -12.40 -1.76
N ALA A 94 -13.28 -12.41 -2.12
CA ALA A 94 -13.74 -13.13 -3.30
C ALA A 94 -13.52 -12.29 -4.57
N PRO A 95 -13.00 -12.85 -5.67
CA PRO A 95 -12.98 -12.15 -6.95
C PRO A 95 -14.40 -11.75 -7.34
N ARG A 96 -14.59 -10.50 -7.78
CA ARG A 96 -15.81 -10.10 -8.49
C ARG A 96 -15.91 -10.94 -9.75
N GLN A 97 -17.00 -11.71 -9.88
CA GLN A 97 -17.41 -12.16 -11.21
C GLN A 97 -17.68 -10.91 -12.03
N ARG A 98 -16.99 -10.76 -13.16
CA ARG A 98 -17.45 -9.81 -14.18
C ARG A 98 -18.74 -10.43 -14.70
N ASP A 99 -19.86 -9.76 -14.48
CA ASP A 99 -21.06 -10.07 -15.24
C ASP A 99 -20.67 -9.99 -16.72
N ALA A 100 -20.72 -11.12 -17.41
CA ALA A 100 -20.76 -11.12 -18.85
C ALA A 100 -22.09 -10.48 -19.21
N SER A 101 -22.09 -9.16 -19.45
CA SER A 101 -23.23 -8.53 -20.10
C SER A 101 -23.34 -9.13 -21.51
N PRO A 102 -24.53 -9.60 -21.93
CA PRO A 102 -24.77 -10.17 -23.25
C PRO A 102 -24.57 -9.15 -24.38
#